data_AF-A0A0N9I2Z1-F1
#
_entry.id   AF-A0A0N9I2Z1-F1
#
_cell.length_a   1.000
_cell.length_b   1.000
_cell.length_c   1.000
_cell.angle_alpha   90.00
_cell.angle_beta   90.00
_cell.angle_gamma   90.00
#
_symmetry.space_group_name_H-M   'P 1'
#
loop_
_entity.id
_entity.type
_entity.pdbx_description
1 polymer ?
#
loop_
_entity_poly.entity_id
_entity_poly.type
_entity_poly.pdbx_seq_one_letter_code
_entity_poly.pdbx_strand_id
1 'polypeptide(L)'
;MDKADKAWKALERATAAYRDAGDAVLADDDLVARLRAVFASGRSHQTALRLIGDRAAERPELVQALLPELFHAALGESPSAARARSILAGLRPDMRDPQLEALASREIANPDPDRWEELRALAVLLEDVGRLDILVFLKEAVKDSPEEALRWIAEDFPRYS
;
A
#
# COMPACT_ATOMS: atom_id res chain seq x y z
N MET A 1 -27.09 32.59 1.92
CA MET A 1 -26.11 31.49 1.87
C MET A 1 -26.69 30.33 2.64
N ASP A 2 -27.10 29.29 1.92
CA ASP A 2 -27.77 28.15 2.53
C ASP A 2 -26.80 27.27 3.34
N LYS A 3 -27.31 26.22 3.99
CA LYS A 3 -26.50 25.32 4.82
C LYS A 3 -25.46 24.54 4.00
N ALA A 4 -25.79 24.12 2.77
CA ALA A 4 -24.89 23.42 1.87
C ALA A 4 -23.77 24.35 1.39
N ASP A 5 -24.07 25.61 1.04
CA ASP A 5 -23.04 26.60 0.68
C ASP A 5 -22.04 26.82 1.82
N LYS A 6 -22.54 26.90 3.06
CA LYS A 6 -21.70 27.03 4.26
C LYS A 6 -20.80 25.81 4.48
N ALA A 7 -21.36 24.61 4.31
CA ALA A 7 -20.62 23.36 4.44
C ALA A 7 -19.55 23.21 3.35
N TRP A 8 -19.89 23.57 2.11
CA TRP A 8 -18.96 23.55 0.98
C TRP A 8 -17.76 24.48 1.23
N LYS A 9 -18.00 25.73 1.63
CA LYS A 9 -16.93 26.67 2.01
C LYS A 9 -16.10 26.21 3.21
N ALA A 10 -16.67 25.39 4.09
CA ALA A 10 -15.91 24.78 5.19
C ALA A 10 -14.98 23.67 4.67
N LEU A 11 -15.43 22.85 3.71
CA LEU A 11 -14.60 21.83 3.07
C LEU A 11 -13.45 22.44 2.28
N GLU A 12 -13.69 23.53 1.55
CA GLU A 12 -12.63 24.27 0.84
C GLU A 12 -11.53 24.77 1.79
N ARG A 13 -11.93 25.38 2.91
CA ARG A 13 -11.00 25.84 3.95
C ARG A 13 -10.24 24.70 4.61
N ALA A 14 -10.92 23.59 4.91
CA ALA A 14 -10.27 22.41 5.48
C ALA A 14 -9.27 21.78 4.49
N THR A 15 -9.57 21.81 3.19
CA THR A 15 -8.67 21.34 2.14
C THR A 15 -7.42 22.22 2.03
N ALA A 16 -7.59 23.54 2.09
CA ALA A 16 -6.46 24.47 2.14
C ALA A 16 -5.59 24.23 3.38
N ALA A 17 -6.19 24.16 4.57
CA ALA A 17 -5.46 23.90 5.81
C ALA A 17 -4.74 22.53 5.81
N TYR A 18 -5.34 21.51 5.20
CA TYR A 18 -4.70 20.21 5.02
C TYR A 18 -3.46 20.30 4.12
N ARG A 19 -3.53 21.04 3.01
CA ARG A 19 -2.38 21.25 2.11
C ARG A 19 -1.26 22.00 2.82
N ASP A 20 -1.58 23.11 3.48
CA ASP A 20 -0.60 23.91 4.21
C ASP A 20 0.09 23.09 5.32
N ALA A 21 -0.68 22.30 6.07
CA ALA A 21 -0.14 21.41 7.09
C ALA A 21 0.70 20.28 6.48
N GLY A 22 0.27 19.74 5.34
CA GLY A 22 1.02 18.75 4.58
C GLY A 22 2.37 19.30 4.12
N ASP A 23 2.41 20.52 3.57
CA ASP A 23 3.64 21.16 3.12
C ASP A 23 4.60 21.43 4.28
N ALA A 24 4.07 21.85 5.43
CA ALA A 24 4.87 22.01 6.64
C ALA A 24 5.46 20.67 7.14
N VAL A 25 4.69 19.57 7.06
CA VAL A 25 5.19 18.23 7.39
C VAL A 25 6.24 17.76 6.40
N LEU A 26 6.09 18.05 5.11
CA LEU A 26 7.03 17.65 4.05
C LEU A 26 8.36 18.40 4.09
N ALA A 27 8.39 19.54 4.78
CA ALA A 27 9.59 20.33 5.03
C ALA A 27 10.40 19.84 6.25
N ASP A 28 9.91 18.83 6.98
CA ASP A 28 10.63 18.20 8.09
C ASP A 28 11.73 17.26 7.57
N ASP A 29 12.99 17.51 7.95
CA ASP A 29 14.13 16.67 7.58
C ASP A 29 14.00 15.23 8.14
N ASP A 30 13.29 15.07 9.26
CA ASP A 30 13.04 13.77 9.91
C ASP A 30 11.71 13.12 9.48
N LEU A 31 11.10 13.59 8.39
CA LEU A 31 9.79 13.14 7.90
C LEU A 31 9.67 11.62 7.81
N VAL A 32 10.66 10.94 7.21
CA VAL A 32 10.63 9.49 7.03
C VAL A 32 10.57 8.79 8.39
N ALA A 33 11.43 9.18 9.32
CA ALA A 33 11.46 8.59 10.67
C ALA A 33 10.13 8.82 11.41
N ARG A 34 9.56 10.03 11.30
CA ARG A 34 8.24 10.36 11.85
C ARG A 34 7.14 9.47 11.26
N LEU A 35 7.12 9.30 9.94
CA LEU A 35 6.11 8.48 9.28
C LEU A 35 6.25 7.01 9.68
N ARG A 36 7.47 6.46 9.75
CA ARG A 36 7.70 5.10 10.27
C ARG A 36 7.14 4.91 11.67
N ALA A 37 7.35 5.87 12.56
CA ALA A 37 6.77 5.84 13.90
C ALA A 37 5.24 5.88 13.88
N VAL A 38 4.63 6.63 12.95
CA VAL A 38 3.18 6.63 12.74
C VAL A 38 2.67 5.25 12.33
N PHE A 39 3.29 4.63 11.31
CA PHE A 39 2.95 3.26 10.88
C PHE A 39 3.10 2.24 12.02
N ALA A 40 4.22 2.27 12.74
CA ALA A 40 4.49 1.37 13.86
C ALA A 40 3.47 1.51 15.01
N SER A 41 2.97 2.73 15.24
CA SER A 41 1.99 2.98 16.31
C SER A 41 0.55 2.60 15.95
N GLY A 42 0.26 2.38 14.66
CA GLY A 42 -1.08 2.18 14.11
C GLY A 42 -2.02 3.40 14.19
N ARG A 43 -1.71 4.40 15.02
CA ARG A 43 -2.51 5.61 15.19
C ARG A 43 -2.27 6.55 14.01
N SER A 44 -3.35 7.11 13.46
CA SER A 44 -3.29 8.09 12.37
C SER A 44 -2.66 7.59 11.06
N HIS A 45 -2.54 6.28 10.87
CA HIS A 45 -2.01 5.65 9.66
C HIS A 45 -2.80 6.08 8.40
N GLN A 46 -4.11 6.25 8.50
CA GLN A 46 -4.93 6.77 7.38
C GLN A 46 -4.50 8.18 6.92
N THR A 47 -4.14 9.06 7.86
CA THR A 47 -3.65 10.40 7.55
C THR A 47 -2.28 10.35 6.88
N ALA A 48 -1.40 9.46 7.33
CA ALA A 48 -0.09 9.24 6.71
C ALA A 48 -0.24 8.72 5.27
N LEU A 49 -1.06 7.68 5.05
CA LEU A 49 -1.35 7.17 3.71
C LEU A 49 -1.97 8.22 2.80
N ARG A 50 -2.84 9.08 3.35
CA ARG A 50 -3.40 10.19 2.58
C ARG A 50 -2.30 11.17 2.13
N LEU A 51 -1.48 11.63 3.06
CA LEU A 51 -0.38 12.56 2.77
C LEU A 51 0.61 11.97 1.75
N ILE A 52 1.03 10.72 1.95
CA ILE A 52 1.95 10.04 1.03
C ILE A 52 1.32 9.91 -0.35
N GLY A 53 0.07 9.47 -0.44
CA GLY A 53 -0.61 9.30 -1.72
C GLY A 53 -0.84 10.61 -2.48
N ASP A 54 -1.23 11.67 -1.78
CA ASP A 54 -1.45 12.98 -2.38
C ASP A 54 -0.14 13.61 -2.90
N ARG A 55 1.03 13.12 -2.45
CA ARG A 55 2.37 13.65 -2.79
C ARG A 55 3.28 12.66 -3.53
N ALA A 56 2.80 11.43 -3.79
CA ALA A 56 3.61 10.35 -4.34
C ALA A 56 4.27 10.69 -5.68
N ALA A 57 3.56 11.43 -6.55
CA ALA A 57 4.08 11.85 -7.85
C ALA A 57 5.17 12.93 -7.74
N GLU A 58 5.10 13.78 -6.71
CA GLU A 58 6.04 14.89 -6.47
C GLU A 58 7.27 14.45 -5.67
N ARG A 59 7.12 13.40 -4.84
CA ARG A 59 8.13 12.90 -3.90
C ARG A 59 8.26 11.37 -3.99
N PRO A 60 8.61 10.77 -5.14
CA PRO A 60 8.73 9.32 -5.29
C PRO A 60 9.77 8.69 -4.35
N GLU A 61 10.80 9.46 -3.95
CA GLU A 61 11.81 9.04 -2.97
C GLU A 61 11.22 8.82 -1.58
N LEU A 62 10.16 9.56 -1.20
CA LEU A 62 9.46 9.35 0.06
C LEU A 62 8.73 7.99 0.04
N VAL A 63 8.07 7.67 -1.07
CA VAL A 63 7.38 6.40 -1.27
C VAL A 63 8.37 5.24 -1.21
N GLN A 64 9.51 5.37 -1.91
CA GLN A 64 10.57 4.37 -1.88
C GLN A 64 11.13 4.16 -0.47
N ALA A 65 11.35 5.24 0.30
CA ALA A 65 11.89 5.14 1.66
C ALA A 65 10.93 4.46 2.65
N LEU A 66 9.62 4.52 2.40
CA LEU A 66 8.54 3.95 3.22
C LEU A 66 7.95 2.67 2.61
N LEU A 67 8.62 2.08 1.61
CA LEU A 67 8.11 0.91 0.89
C LEU A 67 7.80 -0.27 1.82
N PRO A 68 8.61 -0.63 2.83
CA PRO A 68 8.26 -1.70 3.77
C PRO A 68 6.95 -1.45 4.51
N GLU A 69 6.76 -0.22 5.01
CA GLU A 69 5.56 0.15 5.75
C GLU A 69 4.32 0.16 4.85
N LEU A 70 4.46 0.67 3.62
CA LEU A 70 3.41 0.66 2.61
C LEU A 70 3.08 -0.77 2.15
N PHE A 71 4.07 -1.64 2.03
CA PHE A 71 3.89 -3.05 1.71
C PHE A 71 3.02 -3.73 2.77
N HIS A 72 3.38 -3.62 4.05
CA HIS A 72 2.58 -4.19 5.13
C HIS A 72 1.16 -3.58 5.19
N ALA A 73 1.01 -2.28 4.94
CA ALA A 73 -0.29 -1.64 4.84
C ALA A 73 -1.15 -2.19 3.68
N ALA A 74 -0.51 -2.52 2.55
CA ALA A 74 -1.16 -3.07 1.36
C ALA A 74 -1.66 -4.52 1.54
N LEU A 75 -1.18 -5.25 2.54
CA LEU A 75 -1.61 -6.62 2.83
C LEU A 75 -2.95 -6.71 3.60
N GLY A 76 -3.54 -5.58 4.02
CA GLY A 76 -4.86 -5.57 4.64
C GLY A 76 -6.03 -5.57 3.64
N GLU A 77 -7.26 -5.66 4.13
CA GLU A 77 -8.48 -5.61 3.29
C GLU A 77 -9.18 -4.24 3.27
N SER A 78 -8.71 -3.29 4.08
CA SER A 78 -9.38 -2.00 4.23
C SER A 78 -9.20 -1.07 3.01
N PRO A 79 -10.02 -0.01 2.86
CA PRO A 79 -9.77 1.05 1.88
C PRO A 79 -8.37 1.69 2.00
N SER A 80 -7.76 1.64 3.19
CA SER A 80 -6.40 2.10 3.42
C SER A 80 -5.37 1.19 2.72
N ALA A 81 -5.63 -0.12 2.68
CA ALA A 81 -4.79 -1.09 1.99
C ALA A 81 -4.86 -0.91 0.48
N ALA A 82 -6.08 -0.70 -0.07
CA ALA A 82 -6.25 -0.36 -1.48
C ALA A 82 -5.47 0.92 -1.86
N ARG A 83 -5.51 1.95 -1.00
CA ARG A 83 -4.69 3.15 -1.19
C ARG A 83 -3.19 2.85 -1.16
N ALA A 84 -2.72 2.02 -0.22
CA ALA A 84 -1.31 1.62 -0.16
C ALA A 84 -0.87 0.88 -1.43
N ARG A 85 -1.69 -0.04 -1.96
CA ARG A 85 -1.45 -0.70 -3.27
C ARG A 85 -1.34 0.32 -4.40
N SER A 86 -2.29 1.26 -4.49
CA SER A 86 -2.24 2.31 -5.54
C SER A 86 -1.00 3.19 -5.43
N ILE A 87 -0.55 3.51 -4.21
CA ILE A 87 0.70 4.26 -3.99
C ILE A 87 1.90 3.47 -4.52
N LEU A 88 2.00 2.18 -4.19
CA LEU A 88 3.07 1.32 -4.65
C LEU A 88 3.03 1.11 -6.18
N ALA A 89 1.85 0.96 -6.77
CA ALA A 89 1.68 0.83 -8.21
C ALA A 89 2.11 2.09 -8.98
N GLY A 90 1.95 3.27 -8.38
CA GLY A 90 2.41 4.54 -8.94
C GLY A 90 3.93 4.75 -8.90
N LEU A 91 4.67 3.97 -8.10
CA LEU A 91 6.12 4.04 -8.04
C LEU A 91 6.75 3.33 -9.26
N ARG A 92 7.77 3.94 -9.86
CA ARG A 92 8.42 3.36 -11.03
C ARG A 92 9.03 1.99 -10.71
N PRO A 93 9.00 1.02 -11.65
CA PRO A 93 9.54 -0.32 -11.44
C PRO A 93 10.99 -0.34 -10.92
N ASP A 94 11.87 0.53 -11.45
CA ASP A 94 13.29 0.62 -11.05
C ASP A 94 13.49 0.98 -9.56
N MET A 95 12.54 1.73 -8.98
CA MET A 95 12.58 2.15 -7.58
C MET A 95 11.89 1.16 -6.65
N ARG A 96 10.84 0.50 -7.15
CA ARG A 96 9.92 -0.36 -6.38
C ARG A 96 10.38 -1.81 -6.33
N ASP A 97 10.69 -2.38 -7.49
CA ASP A 97 10.73 -3.82 -7.70
C ASP A 97 11.82 -4.55 -6.90
N PRO A 98 13.06 -4.03 -6.74
CA PRO A 98 14.08 -4.74 -5.98
C PRO A 98 13.70 -4.98 -4.51
N GLN A 99 13.04 -4.00 -3.88
CA GLN A 99 12.63 -4.12 -2.48
C GLN A 99 11.30 -4.85 -2.34
N LEU A 100 10.36 -4.61 -3.26
CA LEU A 100 9.10 -5.34 -3.31
C LEU A 100 9.33 -6.85 -3.47
N GLU A 101 10.24 -7.25 -4.34
CA GLU A 101 10.61 -8.66 -4.54
C GLU A 101 11.15 -9.28 -3.25
N ALA A 102 12.09 -8.62 -2.58
CA ALA A 102 12.65 -9.11 -1.33
C ALA A 102 11.59 -9.26 -0.21
N LEU A 103 10.58 -8.39 -0.18
CA LEU A 103 9.47 -8.47 0.78
C LEU A 103 8.47 -9.57 0.40
N ALA A 104 8.04 -9.61 -0.85
CA ALA A 104 7.10 -10.61 -1.35
C ALA A 104 7.68 -12.03 -1.23
N SER A 105 8.95 -12.25 -1.59
CA SER A 105 9.60 -13.55 -1.45
C SER A 105 9.63 -14.06 -0.01
N ARG A 106 9.69 -13.17 1.00
CA ARG A 106 9.62 -13.57 2.41
C ARG A 106 8.24 -14.10 2.79
N GLU A 107 7.18 -13.43 2.36
CA GLU A 107 5.82 -13.91 2.61
C GLU A 107 5.53 -15.21 1.84
N ILE A 108 6.07 -15.36 0.62
CA ILE A 108 5.88 -16.56 -0.23
C ILE A 108 6.64 -17.78 0.29
N ALA A 109 7.85 -17.59 0.84
CA ALA A 109 8.71 -18.71 1.25
C ALA A 109 8.13 -19.56 2.40
N ASN A 110 7.22 -18.99 3.19
CA ASN A 110 6.56 -19.69 4.29
C ASN A 110 5.08 -19.27 4.36
N PRO A 111 4.23 -19.78 3.45
CA PRO A 111 2.83 -19.38 3.40
C PRO A 111 2.10 -19.91 4.64
N ASP A 112 1.69 -19.00 5.50
CA ASP A 112 0.94 -19.30 6.72
C ASP A 112 -0.56 -19.44 6.40
N PRO A 113 -1.17 -20.63 6.61
CA PRO A 113 -2.61 -20.84 6.39
C PRO A 113 -3.50 -19.87 7.16
N ASP A 114 -3.07 -19.44 8.35
CA ASP A 114 -3.85 -18.52 9.19
C ASP A 114 -3.81 -17.08 8.67
N ARG A 115 -2.92 -16.76 7.73
CA ARG A 115 -2.76 -15.44 7.09
C ARG A 115 -3.18 -15.44 5.62
N TRP A 116 -4.16 -16.27 5.25
CA TRP A 116 -4.62 -16.40 3.86
C TRP A 116 -5.13 -15.07 3.26
N GLU A 117 -5.75 -14.20 4.05
CA GLU A 117 -6.21 -12.87 3.61
C GLU A 117 -5.03 -12.00 3.17
N GLU A 118 -3.93 -12.03 3.93
CA GLU A 118 -2.72 -11.27 3.62
C GLU A 118 -2.03 -11.80 2.36
N LEU A 119 -2.02 -13.12 2.16
CA LEU A 119 -1.50 -13.74 0.94
C LEU A 119 -2.38 -13.44 -0.28
N ARG A 120 -3.71 -13.38 -0.11
CA ARG A 120 -4.63 -12.93 -1.16
C ARG A 120 -4.39 -11.45 -1.49
N ALA A 121 -4.20 -10.61 -0.47
CA ALA A 121 -3.88 -9.20 -0.64
C ALA A 121 -2.51 -8.99 -1.33
N LEU A 122 -1.53 -9.85 -1.05
CA LEU A 122 -0.25 -9.89 -1.76
C LEU A 122 -0.47 -10.22 -3.24
N ALA A 123 -1.31 -11.21 -3.56
CA ALA A 123 -1.63 -11.55 -4.95
C ALA A 123 -2.25 -10.37 -5.71
N VAL A 124 -3.21 -9.66 -5.10
CA VAL A 124 -3.80 -8.42 -5.66
C VAL A 124 -2.74 -7.35 -5.86
N LEU A 125 -1.86 -7.12 -4.87
CA LEU A 125 -0.77 -6.15 -5.00
C LEU A 125 0.15 -6.49 -6.18
N LEU A 126 0.54 -7.76 -6.32
CA LEU A 126 1.44 -8.20 -7.40
C LEU A 126 0.80 -8.06 -8.79
N GLU A 127 -0.52 -8.27 -8.89
CA GLU A 127 -1.30 -7.98 -10.09
C GLU A 127 -1.34 -6.47 -10.38
N ASP A 128 -1.71 -5.64 -9.39
CA ASP A 128 -1.82 -4.18 -9.52
C ASP A 128 -0.51 -3.52 -9.99
N VAL A 129 0.64 -4.03 -9.53
CA VAL A 129 1.97 -3.52 -9.87
C VAL A 129 2.60 -4.17 -11.10
N GLY A 130 1.94 -5.18 -11.68
CA GLY A 130 2.39 -5.92 -12.86
C GLY A 130 3.54 -6.91 -12.63
N ARG A 131 3.81 -7.31 -11.39
CA ARG A 131 4.83 -8.33 -11.04
C ARG A 131 4.26 -9.74 -11.12
N LEU A 132 3.79 -10.08 -12.31
CA LEU A 132 3.17 -11.39 -12.60
C LEU A 132 4.16 -12.55 -12.46
N ASP A 133 5.44 -12.29 -12.66
CA ASP A 133 6.53 -13.22 -12.39
C ASP A 133 6.55 -13.67 -10.91
N ILE A 134 6.41 -12.73 -9.97
CA ILE A 134 6.32 -13.04 -8.54
C ILE A 134 4.98 -13.70 -8.20
N LEU A 135 3.89 -13.25 -8.83
CA LEU A 135 2.58 -13.84 -8.63
C LEU A 135 2.56 -15.33 -8.98
N VAL A 136 3.26 -15.75 -10.05
CA VAL A 136 3.43 -17.16 -10.39
C VAL A 136 4.10 -17.93 -9.25
N PHE A 137 5.15 -17.40 -8.62
CA PHE A 137 5.77 -18.06 -7.47
C PHE A 137 4.83 -18.19 -6.28
N LEU A 138 4.03 -17.17 -5.98
CA LEU A 138 3.01 -17.26 -4.93
C LEU A 138 1.98 -18.35 -5.23
N LYS A 139 1.47 -18.40 -6.47
CA LYS A 139 0.49 -19.41 -6.91
C LYS A 139 1.04 -20.82 -6.77
N GLU A 140 2.29 -21.05 -7.17
CA GLU A 140 2.95 -22.34 -7.02
C GLU A 140 3.16 -22.73 -5.55
N ALA A 141 3.43 -21.77 -4.66
CA ALA A 141 3.63 -22.03 -3.23
C ALA A 141 2.33 -22.45 -2.50
N VAL A 142 1.16 -22.03 -2.99
CA VAL A 142 -0.13 -22.24 -2.31
C VAL A 142 -1.04 -23.27 -2.98
N LYS A 143 -0.73 -23.72 -4.21
CA LYS A 143 -1.61 -24.61 -5.02
C LYS A 143 -1.97 -25.94 -4.34
N ASP A 144 -1.05 -26.50 -3.57
CA ASP A 144 -1.21 -27.79 -2.88
C ASP A 144 -1.48 -27.59 -1.37
N SER A 145 -1.81 -26.37 -0.95
CA SER A 145 -2.10 -26.06 0.46
C SER A 145 -3.30 -26.88 0.96
N PRO A 146 -3.30 -27.37 2.21
CA PRO A 146 -4.49 -27.98 2.80
C PRO A 146 -5.63 -26.97 2.99
N GLU A 147 -5.33 -25.67 3.13
CA GLU A 147 -6.32 -24.60 3.25
C GLU A 147 -6.94 -24.26 1.89
N GLU A 148 -8.27 -24.31 1.79
CA GLU A 148 -8.98 -24.07 0.54
C GLU A 148 -8.84 -22.63 0.06
N ALA A 149 -8.91 -21.65 0.98
CA ALA A 149 -8.77 -20.24 0.63
C ALA A 149 -7.41 -19.92 -0.01
N LEU A 150 -6.36 -20.63 0.39
CA LEU A 150 -5.03 -20.52 -0.21
C LEU A 150 -4.97 -21.12 -1.61
N ARG A 151 -5.61 -22.26 -1.84
CA ARG A 151 -5.67 -22.86 -3.19
C ARG A 151 -6.41 -21.96 -4.18
N TRP A 152 -7.44 -21.23 -3.76
CA TRP A 152 -8.15 -20.27 -4.61
C TRP A 152 -7.23 -19.17 -5.15
N ILE A 153 -6.17 -18.78 -4.45
CA ILE A 153 -5.19 -17.82 -4.97
C ILE A 153 -4.51 -18.37 -6.24
N ALA A 154 -4.27 -19.69 -6.32
CA ALA A 154 -3.70 -20.31 -7.52
C ALA A 154 -4.67 -20.34 -8.72
N GLU A 155 -5.98 -20.23 -8.45
CA GLU A 155 -7.05 -20.38 -9.44
C GLU A 155 -7.64 -19.03 -9.89
N ASP A 156 -7.85 -18.10 -8.96
CA ASP A 156 -8.59 -16.84 -9.15
C ASP A 156 -7.84 -15.80 -9.97
N PHE A 157 -6.50 -15.82 -9.93
CA PHE A 157 -5.67 -14.81 -10.59
C PHE A 157 -5.25 -15.24 -12.00
N PRO A 158 -5.19 -14.32 -12.99
CA PRO A 158 -4.86 -14.64 -14.37
C PRO A 158 -3.53 -15.41 -14.48
N ARG A 159 -3.48 -16.36 -15.43
CA ARG A 159 -2.27 -17.16 -15.67
C ARG A 159 -1.22 -16.37 -16.45
N TYR A 160 -1.64 -15.46 -17.33
CA TYR A 160 -0.82 -14.57 -18.15
C TYR A 160 -1.69 -13.39 -18.63
N SER A 161 -1.17 -12.15 -18.60
CA SER A 161 -1.66 -11.03 -19.43
C SER A 161 -0.56 -10.55 -20.36
#